data_AF-A0A1F6QUT5-F1
#
_entry.id   AF-A0A1F6QUT5-F1
#
_cell.length_a   1.000
_cell.length_b   1.000
_cell.length_c   1.000
_cell.angle_alpha   90.00
_cell.angle_beta   90.00
_cell.angle_gamma   90.00
#
_symmetry.space_group_name_H-M   'P 1'
#
loop_
_entity.id
_entity.type
_entity.pdbx_description
1 polymer ?
#
loop_
_entity_poly.entity_id
_entity_poly.type
_entity_poly.pdbx_seq_one_letter_code
_entity_poly.pdbx_strand_id
1 'polypeptide(L)' 'MSFLIEAKSKEHGFERFRIHILKKQTINPESITAKYNTRPKRCLSGVYVGRKVSYEDAQDFTFRELTKNGYDVTRITLLL' A
#
# COMPACT_ATOMS: atom_id res chain seq x y z
N MET A 1 -5.01 -3.06 -11.17
CA MET A 1 -5.30 -3.11 -9.72
C MET A 1 -4.40 -2.19 -8.92
N SER A 2 -5.00 -1.18 -8.33
CA SER A 2 -4.38 -0.25 -7.38
C SER A 2 -5.38 0.16 -6.30
N PHE A 3 -4.91 0.46 -5.11
CA PHE A 3 -5.69 1.15 -4.09
C PHE A 3 -5.57 2.66 -4.28
N LEU A 4 -6.68 3.38 -4.21
CA LEU A 4 -6.69 4.80 -3.91
C LEU A 4 -6.96 4.97 -2.42
N ILE A 5 -6.04 5.63 -1.72
CA ILE A 5 -6.07 5.75 -0.27
C ILE A 5 -6.12 7.21 0.10
N GLU A 6 -7.10 7.57 0.90
CA GLU A 6 -7.17 8.87 1.57
C GLU A 6 -6.74 8.67 3.01
N ALA A 7 -5.73 9.42 3.44
CA ALA A 7 -5.20 9.33 4.79
C ALA A 7 -4.82 10.71 5.32
N LYS A 8 -4.83 10.86 6.64
CA LYS A 8 -4.44 12.08 7.32
C LYS A 8 -3.03 11.94 7.90
N SER A 9 -2.15 12.85 7.50
CA SER A 9 -0.83 13.05 8.08
C SER A 9 -0.89 14.16 9.13
N LYS A 10 -0.13 14.01 10.21
CA LYS A 10 0.03 15.07 11.22
C LYS A 10 0.76 16.30 10.65
N GLU A 11 1.66 16.11 9.69
CA GLU A 11 2.51 17.18 9.15
C GLU A 11 1.85 17.97 8.03
N HIS A 12 1.03 17.31 7.21
CA HIS A 12 0.54 17.87 5.95
C HIS A 12 -0.99 17.83 5.81
N GLY A 13 -1.73 17.33 6.81
CA GLY A 13 -3.19 17.24 6.75
C GLY A 13 -3.66 16.05 5.91
N PHE A 14 -4.64 16.25 5.02
CA PHE A 14 -5.16 15.17 4.19
C PHE A 14 -4.30 14.93 2.95
N GLU A 15 -3.87 13.68 2.78
CA GLU A 15 -3.07 13.22 1.65
C GLU A 15 -3.78 12.08 0.92
N ARG A 16 -3.49 11.96 -0.38
CA ARG A 16 -4.02 10.89 -1.24
C ARG A 16 -2.89 10.11 -1.87
N PHE A 17 -2.96 8.79 -1.76
CA PHE A 17 -1.97 7.86 -2.29
C PHE A 17 -2.61 6.93 -3.31
N ARG A 18 -1.91 6.69 -4.41
CA ARG A 18 -2.21 5.58 -5.30
C ARG A 18 -1.18 4.48 -5.07
N ILE A 19 -1.61 3.37 -4.48
CA ILE A 19 -0.74 2.23 -4.16
C ILE A 19 -1.00 1.12 -5.17
N HIS A 20 0.02 0.74 -5.93
CA HIS A 20 -0.09 -0.31 -6.93
C HIS A 20 0.05 -1.71 -6.32
N ILE A 21 -0.86 -2.63 -6.67
CA ILE A 21 -0.74 -4.04 -6.29
C ILE A 21 -0.06 -4.79 -7.42
N LEU A 22 1.14 -5.30 -7.16
CA LEU A 22 2.02 -5.88 -8.16
C LEU A 22 2.21 -7.38 -7.87
N LYS A 23 1.47 -8.23 -8.59
CA LYS A 23 1.64 -9.68 -8.50
C LYS A 23 3.02 -10.08 -9.05
N LYS A 24 3.84 -10.73 -8.22
CA LYS A 24 5.18 -11.20 -8.59
C LYS A 24 5.23 -12.72 -8.57
N GLN A 25 5.75 -13.29 -9.65
CA GLN A 25 5.87 -14.74 -9.82
C GLN A 25 7.11 -15.33 -9.14
N THR A 26 8.12 -14.51 -8.90
CA THR A 26 9.46 -14.91 -8.40
C THR A 26 9.56 -14.89 -6.87
N ILE A 27 8.56 -14.36 -6.17
CA ILE A 27 8.53 -14.32 -4.70
C ILE A 27 7.70 -15.46 -4.15
N ASN A 28 7.82 -15.73 -2.84
CA ASN A 28 7.01 -16.73 -2.17
C ASN A 28 5.51 -16.46 -2.45
N PRO A 29 4.73 -17.47 -2.90
CA PRO A 29 3.32 -17.31 -3.27
C PRO A 29 2.43 -16.66 -2.21
N GLU A 30 2.80 -16.73 -0.92
CA GLU A 30 2.03 -16.21 0.22
C GLU A 30 2.66 -14.93 0.80
N SER A 31 3.78 -14.47 0.25
CA SER A 31 4.48 -13.28 0.73
C SER A 31 3.85 -11.98 0.24
N ILE A 32 3.90 -10.96 1.11
CA ILE A 32 3.51 -9.58 0.83
C ILE A 32 4.69 -8.69 1.21
N THR A 33 5.07 -7.75 0.34
CA THR A 33 6.22 -6.87 0.57
C THR A 33 5.93 -5.45 0.11
N ALA A 34 6.22 -4.48 0.96
CA ALA A 34 6.07 -3.07 0.64
C ALA A 34 7.10 -2.61 -0.40
N LYS A 35 6.64 -1.87 -1.40
CA LYS A 35 7.48 -1.15 -2.35
C LYS A 35 7.48 0.32 -1.98
N TYR A 36 8.65 0.82 -1.58
CA TYR A 36 8.86 2.22 -1.28
C TYR A 36 9.54 2.92 -2.46
N ASN A 37 9.11 4.14 -2.77
CA ASN A 37 9.91 5.04 -3.59
C ASN A 37 11.07 5.56 -2.75
N THR A 38 12.23 5.76 -3.35
CA THR A 38 13.43 6.26 -2.66
C THR A 38 13.63 7.77 -2.79
N ARG A 39 12.95 8.43 -3.74
CA ARG A 39 13.01 9.88 -3.98
C ARG A 39 11.66 10.42 -4.48
N PRO A 40 11.30 11.68 -4.17
CA PRO A 40 12.03 12.62 -3.30
C PRO A 40 11.89 12.34 -1.80
N LYS A 41 10.83 11.65 -1.34
CA LYS A 41 10.67 11.13 0.03
C LYS A 41 10.37 9.64 0.00
N ARG A 42 10.73 8.93 1.07
CA ARG A 42 10.43 7.50 1.22
C ARG A 42 8.95 7.31 1.49
N CYS A 43 8.17 7.07 0.44
CA CYS A 43 6.73 6.82 0.53
C CYS A 43 6.37 5.45 -0.02
N LEU A 44 5.32 4.84 0.55
CA LEU A 44 4.76 3.62 0.01
C LEU A 44 4.19 3.93 -1.38
N SER A 45 4.64 3.21 -2.41
CA SER A 45 4.18 3.40 -3.80
C SER A 45 3.51 2.17 -4.37
N GLY A 46 3.75 1.01 -3.76
CA GLY A 46 3.12 -0.23 -4.15
C GLY A 46 3.31 -1.33 -3.12
N VAL A 47 2.67 -2.46 -3.39
CA VAL A 47 2.80 -3.69 -2.63
C VAL A 47 3.04 -4.81 -3.62
N TYR A 48 4.14 -5.53 -3.43
CA TYR A 48 4.39 -6.78 -4.13
C TYR A 48 3.64 -7.90 -3.40
N VAL A 49 2.84 -8.65 -4.16
CA VAL A 49 2.04 -9.75 -3.63
C VAL A 49 2.38 -11.04 -4.35
N GLY A 50 2.45 -12.13 -3.59
CA GLY A 50 2.56 -13.49 -4.12
C GLY A 50 1.29 -13.92 -4.84
N ARG A 51 1.34 -15.08 -5.51
CA ARG A 51 0.23 -15.57 -6.34
C ARG A 51 -1.02 -15.94 -5.53
N LYS A 52 -0.85 -16.43 -4.31
CA LYS A 52 -1.92 -16.91 -3.41
C LYS A 52 -2.44 -15.85 -2.44
N VAL A 53 -1.86 -14.65 -2.47
CA VAL A 53 -2.29 -13.54 -1.62
C VAL A 53 -3.63 -13.02 -2.11
N SER A 54 -4.59 -12.94 -1.20
CA SER A 54 -5.89 -12.36 -1.48
C SER A 54 -5.80 -10.83 -1.56
N TYR A 55 -6.83 -10.22 -2.14
CA TYR A 55 -6.91 -8.76 -2.18
C TYR A 55 -7.09 -8.15 -0.79
N GLU A 56 -7.86 -8.83 0.07
CA GLU A 56 -8.11 -8.45 1.47
C GLU A 56 -6.80 -8.43 2.25
N ASP A 57 -5.95 -9.46 2.12
CA ASP A 57 -4.64 -9.49 2.76
C ASP A 57 -3.73 -8.34 2.29
N ALA A 58 -3.78 -8.02 0.99
CA ALA A 58 -3.03 -6.91 0.42
C ALA A 58 -3.54 -5.55 0.95
N GLN A 59 -4.85 -5.41 1.13
CA GLN A 59 -5.48 -4.21 1.70
C GLN A 59 -5.06 -4.03 3.16
N ASP A 60 -5.19 -5.08 3.98
CA ASP A 60 -4.82 -5.07 5.38
C ASP A 60 -3.34 -4.78 5.59
N PHE A 61 -2.48 -5.39 4.77
CA PHE A 61 -1.05 -5.09 4.76
C PHE A 61 -0.78 -3.61 4.44
N THR A 62 -1.44 -3.08 3.41
CA THR A 62 -1.28 -1.68 2.99
C THR A 62 -1.72 -0.73 4.10
N PHE A 63 -2.86 -1.00 4.75
CA PHE A 63 -3.34 -0.22 5.88
C PHE A 63 -2.31 -0.21 7.02
N ARG A 64 -1.84 -1.39 7.44
CA ARG A 64 -0.85 -1.52 8.51
C ARG A 64 0.44 -0.76 8.19
N GLU A 65 0.94 -0.83 6.96
CA GLU A 65 2.15 -0.11 6.59
C GLU A 65 1.96 1.41 6.56
N LEU A 66 0.83 1.92 6.08
CA LEU A 66 0.56 3.36 6.14
C LEU A 66 0.44 3.87 7.58
N THR A 67 -0.23 3.12 8.45
CA THR A 67 -0.32 3.43 9.89
C THR A 67 1.05 3.47 10.55
N LYS A 68 1.94 2.50 10.24
CA LYS A 68 3.34 2.52 10.73
C LYS A 68 4.13 3.74 10.26
N ASN A 69 3.83 4.26 9.08
CA ASN A 69 4.46 5.47 8.53
C ASN A 69 3.80 6.77 9.05
N GLY A 70 2.86 6.69 10.00
CA GLY A 70 2.25 7.85 10.66
C GLY A 70 1.02 8.41 9.93
N TYR A 71 0.47 7.66 8.98
CA TYR A 71 -0.76 8.04 8.27
C TYR A 71 -1.99 7.42 8.93
N ASP A 72 -2.99 8.24 9.23
CA ASP A 72 -4.30 7.79 9.69
C ASP A 72 -5.22 7.56 8.50
N VAL A 73 -5.32 6.31 8.07
CA VAL A 73 -6.05 5.91 6.87
C VAL A 73 -7.55 6.02 7.11
N THR A 74 -8.20 6.92 6.36
CA THR A 74 -9.62 7.23 6.50
C THR A 74 -10.47 6.52 5.46
N ARG A 75 -9.94 6.31 4.25
CA ARG A 75 -10.65 5.62 3.17
C ARG A 75 -9.71 4.85 2.26
N ILE A 76 -10.11 3.65 1.87
CA ILE A 76 -9.45 2.86 0.82
C ILE A 76 -10.49 2.54 -0.24
N THR A 77 -10.14 2.77 -1.50
CA THR A 77 -10.98 2.44 -2.67
C THR A 77 -10.19 1.57 -3.63
N LEU A 78 -10.75 0.42 -4.02
CA LEU A 78 -10.19 -0.42 -5.08
C LEU A 78 -10.38 0.26 -6.44
N LEU A 79 -9.30 0.41 -7.18
CA LEU A 79 -9.32 0.74 -8.61
C LEU A 79 -8.91 -0.50 -9.40
N LEU A 80 -9.85 -1.04 -10.18
CA LEU A 80 -9.65 -2.22 -11.04
C LEU A 80 -8.56 -1.97 -12.09
#